data_AF-A0A1U6I672-F1
#
_entry.id   AF-A0A1U6I672-F1
#
_cell.length_a   1.000
_cell.length_b   1.000
_cell.length_c   1.000
_cell.angle_alpha   90.00
_cell.angle_beta   90.00
_cell.angle_gamma   90.00
#
_symmetry.space_group_name_H-M   'P 1'
#
loop_
_entity.id
_entity.type
_entity.pdbx_description
1 polymer ?
#
loop_
_entity_poly.entity_id
_entity_poly.type
_entity_poly.pdbx_seq_one_letter_code
_entity_poly.pdbx_strand_id
1 'polypeptide(L)'
;MAQDKGNNARDSGAGTDEEDLGPGPDGGKIRRGPDSSKSLKYSQEVTSPEDEPEREGRSLATTHHEVIRQWAEERDGVPATVEGTEHGDHLGVLRIDFGGENDKLRHISWEEWFETFDSRGLNFIYQEQRSDGQQSNFFRLENPNREDA
;
A
#
# COMPACT_ATOMS: atom_id res chain seq x y z
N MET A 1 -19.36 3.05 -56.36
CA MET A 1 -18.76 4.00 -55.40
C MET A 1 -19.76 4.20 -54.27
N ALA A 2 -19.55 3.53 -53.15
CA ALA A 2 -20.45 3.59 -51.99
C ALA A 2 -20.19 4.85 -51.16
N GLN A 3 -21.27 5.40 -50.62
CA GLN A 3 -21.35 6.65 -49.90
C GLN A 3 -20.85 6.51 -48.45
N ASP A 4 -20.27 7.63 -48.02
CA ASP A 4 -19.99 8.06 -46.65
C ASP A 4 -21.11 7.70 -45.65
N LYS A 5 -20.72 7.13 -44.51
CA LYS A 5 -21.56 7.02 -43.30
C LYS A 5 -20.74 7.46 -42.09
N GLY A 6 -20.99 8.69 -41.67
CA GLY A 6 -20.54 9.24 -40.41
C GLY A 6 -21.15 8.57 -39.18
N ASN A 7 -20.37 8.67 -38.10
CA ASN A 7 -20.70 8.72 -36.68
C ASN A 7 -22.01 8.10 -36.16
N ASN A 8 -21.86 7.13 -35.27
CA ASN A 8 -22.61 7.14 -34.01
C ASN A 8 -21.73 6.60 -32.89
N ALA A 9 -21.06 7.52 -32.20
CA ALA A 9 -20.41 7.29 -30.91
C ALA A 9 -21.47 6.95 -29.88
N ARG A 10 -21.46 5.72 -29.35
CA ARG A 10 -22.10 5.29 -28.10
C ARG A 10 -21.39 4.03 -27.60
N ASP A 11 -20.25 4.21 -26.96
CA ASP A 11 -19.86 3.29 -25.91
C ASP A 11 -19.71 4.12 -24.64
N SER A 12 -20.77 4.08 -23.85
CA SER A 12 -20.81 4.62 -22.51
C SER A 12 -20.43 3.47 -21.57
N GLY A 13 -19.13 3.16 -21.54
CA GLY A 13 -18.51 2.41 -20.45
C GLY A 13 -17.88 3.41 -19.48
N ALA A 14 -18.69 3.98 -18.60
CA ALA A 14 -18.17 4.64 -17.41
C ALA A 14 -17.67 3.55 -16.45
N GLY A 15 -16.47 3.03 -16.71
CA GLY A 15 -15.64 2.41 -15.70
C GLY A 15 -14.79 3.54 -15.13
N THR A 16 -15.04 3.89 -13.88
CA THR A 16 -14.25 4.85 -13.12
C THR A 16 -12.78 4.52 -13.30
N ASP A 17 -11.99 5.52 -13.70
CA ASP A 17 -10.54 5.52 -13.73
C ASP A 17 -10.00 5.22 -12.30
N GLU A 18 -10.02 3.95 -11.89
CA GLU A 18 -9.19 3.44 -10.79
C GLU A 18 -7.79 3.30 -11.35
N GLU A 19 -6.99 4.34 -11.13
CA GLU A 19 -5.61 4.44 -11.60
C GLU A 19 -4.84 3.15 -11.32
N ASP A 20 -4.21 2.60 -12.36
CA ASP A 20 -3.19 1.56 -12.25
C ASP A 20 -2.04 2.13 -11.41
N LEU A 21 -2.16 2.01 -10.08
CA LEU A 21 -1.15 2.47 -9.11
C LEU A 21 0.21 1.79 -9.34
N GLY A 22 0.18 0.66 -10.03
CA GLY A 22 1.33 -0.12 -10.44
C GLY A 22 2.18 -0.61 -9.27
N PRO A 23 3.41 -1.03 -9.55
CA PRO A 23 4.32 -1.58 -8.55
C PRO A 23 5.07 -0.50 -7.74
N GLY A 24 4.79 0.78 -7.97
CA GLY A 24 5.56 1.88 -7.41
C GLY A 24 6.97 2.03 -8.02
N PRO A 25 7.77 3.00 -7.55
CA PRO A 25 9.06 3.35 -8.15
C PRO A 25 10.12 2.24 -8.03
N ASP A 26 9.98 1.34 -7.06
CA ASP A 26 10.92 0.24 -6.82
C ASP A 26 10.50 -1.09 -7.47
N GLY A 27 9.39 -1.10 -8.22
CA GLY A 27 8.89 -2.32 -8.85
C GLY A 27 8.46 -3.38 -7.82
N GLY A 28 7.94 -2.96 -6.66
CA GLY A 28 7.53 -3.83 -5.55
C GLY A 28 8.65 -4.41 -4.70
N LYS A 29 9.93 -4.16 -5.06
CA LYS A 29 11.07 -4.73 -4.35
C LYS A 29 11.28 -4.09 -3.00
N ILE A 30 11.67 -4.87 -2.00
CA ILE A 30 11.96 -4.31 -0.68
C ILE A 30 13.22 -3.47 -0.72
N ARG A 31 13.13 -2.27 -0.16
CA ARG A 31 14.26 -1.36 0.02
C ARG A 31 15.14 -1.93 1.12
N ARG A 32 16.44 -2.11 0.88
CA ARG A 32 17.41 -2.64 1.86
C ARG A 32 18.49 -1.59 2.15
N GLY A 33 18.87 -1.47 3.40
CA GLY A 33 19.86 -0.51 3.91
C GLY A 33 20.56 -1.00 5.18
N PRO A 34 21.58 -0.27 5.68
CA PRO A 34 22.38 -0.68 6.83
C PRO A 34 21.55 -0.92 8.09
N ASP A 35 20.46 -0.17 8.25
CA ASP A 35 19.55 -0.19 9.41
C ASP A 35 18.32 -1.09 9.21
N SER A 36 18.33 -1.94 8.18
CA SER A 36 17.24 -2.91 7.95
C SER A 36 17.02 -3.80 9.17
N SER A 37 15.78 -3.83 9.68
CA SER A 37 15.45 -4.64 10.84
C SER A 37 15.60 -6.12 10.57
N LYS A 38 15.79 -6.91 11.64
CA LYS A 38 15.73 -8.38 11.56
C LYS A 38 14.39 -8.85 10.98
N SER A 39 13.28 -8.18 11.30
CA SER A 39 11.95 -8.47 10.74
C SER A 39 11.94 -8.37 9.22
N LEU A 40 12.51 -7.30 8.66
CA LEU A 40 12.61 -7.13 7.21
C LEU A 40 13.50 -8.23 6.58
N LYS A 41 14.62 -8.58 7.23
CA LYS A 41 15.54 -9.63 6.74
C LYS A 41 14.91 -11.03 6.65
N TYR A 42 13.94 -11.34 7.52
CA TYR A 42 13.26 -12.65 7.53
C TYR A 42 11.88 -12.63 6.85
N SER A 43 11.39 -11.45 6.45
CA SER A 43 10.14 -11.34 5.71
C SER A 43 10.32 -11.83 4.28
N GLN A 44 9.30 -12.50 3.75
CA GLN A 44 9.27 -12.84 2.33
C GLN A 44 8.98 -11.57 1.53
N GLU A 45 9.76 -11.34 0.49
CA GLU A 45 9.55 -10.25 -0.46
C GLU A 45 8.36 -10.61 -1.37
N VAL A 46 7.40 -9.69 -1.48
CA VAL A 46 6.21 -9.82 -2.32
C VAL A 46 6.26 -8.73 -3.38
N THR A 47 6.33 -9.12 -4.65
CA THR A 47 6.53 -8.19 -5.78
C THR A 47 5.37 -8.19 -6.76
N SER A 48 4.36 -9.03 -6.54
CA SER A 48 3.16 -9.10 -7.36
C SER A 48 1.96 -9.41 -6.46
N PRO A 49 0.73 -9.01 -6.83
CA PRO A 49 -0.49 -9.41 -6.11
C PRO A 49 -0.74 -10.92 -6.17
N GLU A 50 -0.11 -11.63 -7.12
CA GLU A 50 -0.21 -13.09 -7.27
C GLU A 50 0.81 -13.86 -6.40
N ASP A 51 1.74 -13.17 -5.72
CA ASP A 51 2.74 -13.82 -4.85
C ASP A 51 2.07 -14.33 -3.56
N GLU A 52 2.06 -15.65 -3.39
CA GLU A 52 1.49 -16.30 -2.20
C GLU A 52 2.53 -16.44 -1.06
N PRO A 53 2.11 -16.37 0.22
CA PRO A 53 3.00 -16.62 1.34
C PRO A 53 3.52 -18.06 1.34
N GLU A 54 4.84 -18.24 1.54
CA GLU A 54 5.49 -19.57 1.62
C GLU A 54 4.88 -20.47 2.71
N ARG A 55 4.28 -19.86 3.75
CA ARG A 55 3.58 -20.55 4.84
C ARG A 55 2.61 -19.62 5.56
N GLU A 56 1.61 -20.22 6.20
CA GLU A 56 0.68 -19.50 7.08
C GLU A 56 1.42 -18.77 8.21
N GLY A 57 0.97 -17.55 8.52
CA GLY A 57 1.57 -16.68 9.52
C GLY A 57 2.98 -16.19 9.17
N ARG A 58 3.43 -16.31 7.91
CA ARG A 58 4.69 -15.70 7.46
C ARG A 58 4.56 -14.18 7.44
N SER A 59 5.60 -13.49 7.91
CA SER A 59 5.74 -12.06 7.69
C SER A 59 6.15 -11.79 6.25
N LEU A 60 5.45 -10.89 5.60
CA LEU A 60 5.64 -10.47 4.22
C LEU A 60 6.13 -9.02 4.20
N ALA A 61 6.85 -8.64 3.15
CA ALA A 61 7.30 -7.27 2.95
C ALA A 61 7.20 -6.89 1.48
N THR A 62 6.69 -5.70 1.21
CA THR A 62 6.51 -5.19 -0.15
C THR A 62 6.67 -3.67 -0.20
N THR A 63 6.92 -3.16 -1.40
CA THR A 63 6.74 -1.74 -1.76
C THR A 63 5.71 -1.58 -2.87
N HIS A 64 5.02 -2.66 -3.26
CA HIS A 64 4.13 -2.68 -4.41
C HIS A 64 2.78 -2.05 -4.04
N HIS A 65 2.38 -1.00 -4.74
CA HIS A 65 1.19 -0.23 -4.37
C HIS A 65 -0.07 -1.06 -4.47
N GLU A 66 -0.24 -1.81 -5.57
CA GLU A 66 -1.42 -2.67 -5.70
C GLU A 66 -1.52 -3.76 -4.65
N VAL A 67 -0.40 -4.40 -4.25
CA VAL A 67 -0.38 -5.40 -3.17
C VAL A 67 -0.86 -4.77 -1.87
N ILE A 68 -0.34 -3.59 -1.52
CA ILE A 68 -0.69 -2.87 -0.29
C ILE A 68 -2.17 -2.47 -0.32
N ARG A 69 -2.64 -1.93 -1.45
CA ARG A 69 -4.02 -1.53 -1.64
C ARG A 69 -4.96 -2.72 -1.48
N GLN A 70 -4.76 -3.79 -2.25
CA GLN A 70 -5.62 -4.98 -2.21
C GLN A 70 -5.64 -5.61 -0.82
N TRP A 71 -4.48 -5.72 -0.18
CA TRP A 71 -4.38 -6.24 1.19
C TRP A 71 -5.21 -5.43 2.19
N ALA A 72 -5.17 -4.10 2.08
CA ALA A 72 -5.93 -3.21 2.94
C ALA A 72 -7.43 -3.25 2.63
N GLU A 73 -7.83 -3.17 1.36
CA GLU A 73 -9.23 -3.17 0.93
C GLU A 73 -9.95 -4.47 1.30
N GLU A 74 -9.29 -5.62 1.19
CA GLU A 74 -9.83 -6.93 1.64
C GLU A 74 -10.15 -6.96 3.14
N ARG A 75 -9.58 -6.04 3.91
CA ARG A 75 -9.73 -5.90 5.36
C ARG A 75 -10.58 -4.69 5.75
N ASP A 76 -11.31 -4.11 4.80
CA ASP A 76 -12.06 -2.85 4.96
C ASP A 76 -11.16 -1.68 5.41
N GLY A 77 -9.88 -1.73 5.02
CA GLY A 77 -8.85 -0.75 5.37
C GLY A 77 -8.86 0.48 4.48
N VAL A 78 -8.92 1.66 5.09
CA VAL A 78 -8.89 2.96 4.41
C VAL A 78 -7.56 3.67 4.70
N PRO A 79 -6.82 4.18 3.69
CA PRO A 79 -5.58 4.93 3.92
C PRO A 79 -5.85 6.18 4.76
N ALA A 80 -5.01 6.39 5.77
CA ALA A 80 -5.17 7.47 6.73
C ALA A 80 -3.83 8.06 7.17
N THR A 81 -3.88 9.27 7.72
CA THR A 81 -2.76 9.90 8.43
C THR A 81 -3.21 10.29 9.83
N VAL A 82 -2.28 10.32 10.79
CA VAL A 82 -2.55 10.83 12.14
C VAL A 82 -2.47 12.35 12.13
N GLU A 83 -3.58 13.02 12.44
CA GLU A 83 -3.64 14.49 12.55
C GLU A 83 -2.70 14.99 13.65
N GLY A 84 -2.02 16.11 13.38
CA GLY A 84 -1.12 16.74 14.35
C GLY A 84 0.25 16.05 14.50
N THR A 85 0.53 15.04 13.67
CA THR A 85 1.90 14.49 13.50
C THR A 85 2.57 14.97 12.21
N GLU A 86 1.90 15.86 11.49
CA GLU A 86 2.38 16.50 10.27
C GLU A 86 3.57 17.42 10.57
N HIS A 87 4.52 17.49 9.64
CA HIS A 87 5.70 18.36 9.78
C HIS A 87 5.91 19.17 8.50
N GLY A 88 5.60 20.47 8.58
CA GLY A 88 5.54 21.34 7.42
C GLY A 88 4.42 20.91 6.48
N ASP A 89 4.72 20.83 5.18
CA ASP A 89 3.80 20.39 4.12
C ASP A 89 3.67 18.86 4.01
N HIS A 90 4.34 18.09 4.86
CA HIS A 90 4.33 16.64 4.76
C HIS A 90 3.24 16.03 5.64
N LEU A 91 2.58 15.00 5.10
CA LEU A 91 1.66 14.15 5.86
C LEU A 91 2.30 13.67 7.17
N GLY A 92 1.47 13.35 8.16
CA GLY A 92 1.94 12.84 9.44
C GLY A 92 2.40 11.38 9.36
N VAL A 93 2.14 10.66 10.45
CA VAL A 93 2.31 9.21 10.52
C VAL A 93 1.27 8.55 9.62
N LEU A 94 1.74 7.84 8.59
CA LEU A 94 0.89 7.03 7.71
C LEU A 94 0.28 5.86 8.48
N ARG A 95 -1.01 5.64 8.27
CA ARG A 95 -1.83 4.58 8.86
C ARG A 95 -2.81 4.01 7.83
N ILE A 96 -3.43 2.90 8.20
CA ILE A 96 -4.59 2.33 7.54
C ILE A 96 -5.64 2.17 8.64
N ASP A 97 -6.81 2.76 8.42
CA ASP A 97 -7.95 2.70 9.32
C ASP A 97 -8.81 1.49 8.94
N PHE A 98 -8.92 0.51 9.84
CA PHE A 98 -9.73 -0.71 9.65
C PHE A 98 -11.07 -0.62 10.40
N GLY A 99 -11.52 0.59 10.70
CA GLY A 99 -12.66 0.86 11.58
C GLY A 99 -12.30 0.82 13.07
N GLY A 100 -12.96 1.69 13.84
CA GLY A 100 -12.80 1.85 15.29
C GLY A 100 -12.92 3.32 15.72
N GLU A 101 -13.09 3.57 17.02
CA GLU A 101 -13.06 4.93 17.60
C GLU A 101 -11.62 5.46 17.60
N ASN A 102 -11.17 5.98 16.46
CA ASN A 102 -9.90 6.68 16.33
C ASN A 102 -10.13 8.12 15.85
N ASP A 103 -10.54 9.02 16.76
CA ASP A 103 -10.83 10.44 16.49
C ASP A 103 -9.63 11.29 16.00
N LYS A 104 -8.47 10.67 15.72
CA LYS A 104 -7.25 11.37 15.27
C LYS A 104 -6.78 10.94 13.89
N LEU A 105 -7.54 10.08 13.21
CA LEU A 105 -7.21 9.63 11.87
C LEU A 105 -7.95 10.50 10.86
N ARG A 106 -7.20 11.10 9.94
CA ARG A 106 -7.72 11.74 8.74
C ARG A 106 -7.58 10.78 7.58
N HIS A 107 -8.70 10.38 6.98
CA HIS A 107 -8.70 9.61 5.73
C HIS A 107 -8.11 10.47 4.60
N ILE A 108 -7.26 9.86 3.79
CA ILE A 108 -6.57 10.48 2.65
C ILE A 108 -6.73 9.58 1.41
N SER A 109 -6.34 10.07 0.24
CA SER A 109 -6.30 9.22 -0.96
C SER A 109 -5.16 8.20 -0.90
N TRP A 110 -5.28 7.11 -1.66
CA TRP A 110 -4.18 6.16 -1.86
C TRP A 110 -2.99 6.85 -2.52
N GLU A 111 -3.21 7.75 -3.47
CA GLU A 111 -2.16 8.54 -4.12
C GLU A 111 -1.32 9.32 -3.10
N GLU A 112 -1.95 10.11 -2.23
CA GLU A 112 -1.24 10.88 -1.18
C GLU A 112 -0.49 9.98 -0.20
N TRP A 113 -1.10 8.83 0.14
CA TRP A 113 -0.49 7.84 1.01
C TRP A 113 0.78 7.25 0.37
N PHE A 114 0.70 6.85 -0.91
CA PHE A 114 1.81 6.26 -1.65
C PHE A 114 2.91 7.29 -1.96
N GLU A 115 2.55 8.53 -2.30
CA GLU A 115 3.53 9.61 -2.49
C GLU A 115 4.41 9.78 -1.25
N THR A 116 3.79 9.80 -0.07
CA THR A 116 4.52 9.89 1.20
C THR A 116 5.29 8.60 1.52
N PHE A 117 4.72 7.44 1.20
CA PHE A 117 5.36 6.13 1.40
C PHE A 117 6.66 6.02 0.60
N ASP A 118 6.63 6.43 -0.67
CA ASP A 118 7.76 6.40 -1.59
C ASP A 118 8.79 7.47 -1.30
N SER A 119 8.35 8.71 -1.08
CA SER A 119 9.22 9.84 -0.74
C SER A 119 10.07 9.53 0.51
N ARG A 120 9.50 8.78 1.46
CA ARG A 120 10.17 8.34 2.68
C ARG A 120 10.94 7.03 2.55
N GLY A 121 10.95 6.38 1.39
CA GLY A 121 11.63 5.11 1.15
C GLY A 121 11.19 4.01 2.11
N LEU A 122 9.89 3.93 2.41
CA LEU A 122 9.35 2.99 3.40
C LEU A 122 9.17 1.58 2.83
N ASN A 123 9.24 0.56 3.67
CA ASN A 123 8.81 -0.79 3.35
C ASN A 123 7.52 -1.09 4.10
N PHE A 124 6.59 -1.76 3.42
CA PHE A 124 5.35 -2.24 4.01
C PHE A 124 5.54 -3.68 4.48
N ILE A 125 5.67 -3.88 5.80
CA ILE A 125 5.81 -5.20 6.41
C ILE A 125 4.46 -5.61 6.99
N TYR A 126 3.93 -6.75 6.59
CA TYR A 126 2.59 -7.17 6.96
C TYR A 126 2.49 -8.68 7.20
N GLN A 127 1.33 -9.13 7.66
CA GLN A 127 0.98 -10.54 7.75
C GLN A 127 -0.40 -10.74 7.15
N GLU A 128 -0.55 -11.79 6.34
CA GLU A 128 -1.83 -12.20 5.78
C GLU A 128 -2.79 -12.67 6.87
N GLN A 129 -2.30 -13.60 7.70
CA GLN A 129 -3.06 -14.32 8.72
C GLN A 129 -2.25 -14.38 10.02
N ARG A 130 -2.95 -14.52 11.15
CA ARG A 130 -2.37 -14.78 12.47
C ARG A 130 -2.03 -16.27 12.61
N SER A 131 -1.31 -16.62 13.67
CA SER A 131 -0.96 -18.03 13.99
C SER A 131 -2.17 -18.96 14.20
N ASP A 132 -3.35 -18.38 14.44
CA ASP A 132 -4.61 -19.07 14.62
C ASP A 132 -5.45 -19.19 13.31
N GLY A 133 -4.93 -18.69 12.19
CA GLY A 133 -5.58 -18.74 10.88
C GLY A 133 -6.56 -17.59 10.59
N GLN A 134 -6.83 -16.71 11.57
CA GLN A 134 -7.66 -15.52 11.31
C GLN A 134 -6.91 -14.47 10.50
N GLN A 135 -7.64 -13.70 9.70
CA GLN A 135 -7.11 -12.55 8.96
C GLN A 135 -6.42 -11.56 9.91
N SER A 136 -5.24 -11.09 9.51
CA SER A 136 -4.43 -10.16 10.31
C SER A 136 -4.48 -8.76 9.72
N ASN A 137 -4.70 -7.77 10.58
CA ASN A 137 -4.60 -6.34 10.25
C ASN A 137 -3.23 -5.78 10.66
N PHE A 138 -2.26 -6.66 10.93
CA PHE A 138 -0.92 -6.27 11.33
C PHE A 138 -0.14 -5.74 10.12
N PHE A 139 0.25 -4.48 10.19
CA PHE A 139 1.24 -3.90 9.31
C PHE A 139 2.20 -3.00 10.08
N ARG A 140 3.39 -2.78 9.52
CA ARG A 140 4.40 -1.86 9.99
C ARG A 140 5.09 -1.22 8.80
N LEU A 141 5.33 0.09 8.91
CA LEU A 141 6.15 0.83 7.98
C LEU A 141 7.58 0.94 8.54
N GLU A 142 8.57 0.66 7.71
CA GLU A 142 9.99 0.71 8.09
C GLU A 142 10.81 1.43 7.03
N ASN A 143 11.63 2.40 7.43
CA ASN A 143 12.65 2.96 6.53
C ASN A 143 14.00 2.26 6.82
N PRO A 144 14.60 1.57 5.83
CA PRO A 144 15.83 0.79 6.01
C PRO A 144 17.11 1.64 6.04
N ASN A 145 17.01 2.94 5.80
CA ASN A 145 18.08 3.94 5.80
C ASN A 145 17.92 4.98 6.93
N ARG A 146 17.03 4.74 7.89
CA ARG A 146 16.80 5.70 8.97
C ARG A 146 17.97 5.66 9.95
N GLU A 147 18.81 6.70 9.93
CA GLU A 147 19.49 7.17 11.13
C GLU A 147 18.38 7.67 12.09
N ASP A 148 18.29 7.08 13.29
CA ASP A 148 17.32 7.49 14.31
C ASP A 148 17.26 9.03 14.44
N ALA A 149 16.04 9.56 14.44
CA ALA A 149 15.78 10.97 14.76
C ALA A 149 15.76 11.14 16.28
#